data_AF-A0A519MH30-F1
#
_entry.id   AF-A0A519MH30-F1
#
_cell.length_a   1.000
_cell.length_b   1.000
_cell.length_c   1.000
_cell.angle_alpha   90.00
_cell.angle_beta   90.00
_cell.angle_gamma   90.00
#
_symmetry.space_group_name_H-M   'P 1'
#
loop_
_entity.id
_entity.type
_entity.pdbx_description
1 polymer ?
#
loop_
_entity_poly.entity_id
_entity_poly.type
_entity_poly.pdbx_seq_one_letter_code
_entity_poly.pdbx_strand_id
1 'polypeptide(L)' 'PQDIRARYEKLLDAIVDAGACPLEPTTVIDLTPMGAGGDPEVIREGRGSLQALGL' A
#
# COMPACT_ATOMS: atom_id res chain seq x y z
N PRO A 1 -8.13 14.17 4.70
CA PRO A 1 -7.62 15.36 3.97
C PRO A 1 -6.96 16.42 4.87
N GLN A 2 -7.61 16.79 5.99
CA GLN A 2 -7.10 17.86 6.86
C GLN A 2 -5.71 17.57 7.44
N ASP A 3 -5.43 16.33 7.84
CA ASP A 3 -4.11 15.95 8.36
C ASP A 3 -2.99 16.05 7.31
N ILE A 4 -3.28 15.67 6.05
CA ILE A 4 -2.33 15.77 4.94
C ILE A 4 -2.03 17.24 4.65
N ARG A 5 -3.07 18.10 4.58
CA ARG A 5 -2.92 19.54 4.37
C ARG A 5 -2.11 20.18 5.49
N ALA A 6 -2.48 19.95 6.74
CA ALA A 6 -1.80 20.53 7.91
C ALA A 6 -0.30 20.21 7.93
N ARG A 7 0.09 19.02 7.45
CA ARG A 7 1.50 18.59 7.43
C ARG A 7 2.27 19.07 6.20
N TYR A 8 1.63 19.13 5.02
CA TYR A 8 2.35 19.22 3.76
C TYR A 8 1.99 20.42 2.88
N GLU A 9 1.05 21.28 3.25
CA GLU A 9 0.60 22.41 2.42
C GLU A 9 1.71 23.42 2.04
N LYS A 10 2.83 23.45 2.79
CA LYS A 10 4.00 24.30 2.53
C LYS A 10 5.18 23.54 1.90
N LEU A 11 5.04 22.23 1.73
CA LEU A 11 6.13 21.33 1.32
C LEU A 11 5.89 20.69 -0.06
N LEU A 12 4.63 20.57 -0.46
CA LEU A 12 4.24 19.98 -1.74
C LEU A 12 3.60 21.04 -2.63
N ASP A 13 3.81 20.93 -3.94
CA ASP A 13 3.26 21.87 -4.92
C ASP A 13 1.72 21.79 -5.02
N ALA A 14 1.14 20.62 -4.73
CA ALA A 14 -0.30 20.40 -4.79
C ALA A 14 -0.79 19.27 -3.86
N ILE A 15 -2.06 19.38 -3.45
CA ILE A 15 -2.81 18.35 -2.70
C ILE A 15 -4.18 18.19 -3.33
N VAL A 16 -4.55 16.96 -3.70
CA VAL A 16 -5.88 16.62 -4.24
C VAL A 16 -6.74 16.04 -3.14
N ASP A 17 -7.87 16.68 -2.86
CA ASP A 17 -8.89 16.14 -1.93
C ASP A 17 -9.91 15.30 -2.71
N ALA A 18 -9.83 13.98 -2.55
CA ALA A 18 -10.74 13.01 -3.14
C ALA A 18 -11.74 12.42 -2.13
N GLY A 19 -11.91 13.06 -0.97
CA GLY A 19 -12.75 12.54 0.12
C GLY A 19 -12.07 11.46 0.94
N ALA A 20 -12.86 10.66 1.65
CA ALA A 20 -12.37 9.61 2.53
C ALA A 20 -11.90 8.39 1.72
N CYS A 21 -10.67 7.95 1.98
CA CYS A 21 -10.10 6.73 1.43
C CYS A 21 -9.73 5.76 2.56
N PRO A 22 -9.68 4.44 2.30
CA PRO A 22 -9.18 3.46 3.27
C PRO A 22 -7.77 3.83 3.74
N LEU A 23 -7.57 3.88 5.06
CA LEU A 23 -6.28 4.22 5.67
C LEU A 23 -5.34 3.02 5.78
N GLU A 24 -5.89 1.80 5.73
CA GLU A 24 -5.11 0.58 5.79
C GLU A 24 -4.25 0.43 4.52
N PRO A 25 -2.92 0.25 4.65
CA PRO A 25 -2.04 0.05 3.51
C PRO A 25 -2.38 -1.19 2.69
N THR A 26 -1.83 -1.27 1.49
CA THR A 26 -1.91 -2.48 0.67
C THR A 26 -1.03 -3.61 1.23
N THR A 27 -1.47 -4.83 0.97
CA THR A 27 -0.64 -6.03 1.06
C THR A 27 0.46 -5.97 0.01
N VAL A 28 1.69 -6.29 0.41
CA VAL A 28 2.89 -6.27 -0.45
C VAL A 28 3.50 -7.67 -0.45
N ILE A 29 3.68 -8.20 -1.66
CA ILE A 29 4.22 -9.54 -1.90
C ILE A 29 5.40 -9.37 -2.84
N ASP A 30 6.56 -9.91 -2.45
CA ASP A 30 7.71 -10.02 -3.33
C ASP A 30 7.58 -11.29 -4.17
N LEU A 31 7.53 -11.11 -5.49
CA LEU A 31 7.44 -12.18 -6.47
C LEU A 31 8.79 -12.51 -7.10
N THR A 32 9.86 -11.78 -6.74
CA THR A 32 11.21 -12.00 -7.27
C THR A 32 11.70 -13.44 -7.10
N PRO A 33 11.51 -14.13 -5.96
CA PRO A 33 11.99 -15.50 -5.79
C PRO A 33 11.38 -16.51 -6.79
N MET A 34 10.16 -16.24 -7.27
CA MET A 34 9.49 -17.10 -8.26
C MET A 34 10.25 -17.18 -9.58
N GLY A 35 11.01 -16.14 -9.94
CA GLY A 35 11.87 -16.15 -11.13
C GLY A 35 13.01 -17.19 -11.07
N ALA A 36 13.37 -17.64 -9.87
CA ALA A 36 14.38 -18.67 -9.63
C ALA A 36 13.77 -20.00 -9.14
N GLY A 37 12.44 -20.15 -9.21
CA GLY A 37 11.71 -21.34 -8.75
C GLY A 37 11.44 -21.39 -7.24
N GLY A 38 11.62 -20.27 -6.52
CA GLY A 38 11.20 -20.14 -5.12
C GLY A 38 9.73 -19.72 -4.96
N ASP A 39 9.26 -19.65 -3.72
CA ASP A 39 7.92 -19.22 -3.36
C ASP A 39 7.82 -17.69 -3.23
N PRO A 40 6.63 -17.07 -3.46
CA PRO A 40 6.43 -15.66 -3.19
C PRO A 40 6.55 -15.34 -1.69
N GLU A 41 7.09 -14.18 -1.36
CA GLU A 41 7.31 -13.77 0.03
C GLU A 41 6.37 -12.63 0.43
N VAL A 42 5.67 -12.79 1.55
CA VAL A 42 4.83 -11.73 2.11
C VAL A 42 5.71 -10.73 2.87
N ILE A 43 5.84 -9.52 2.33
CA ILE A 43 6.63 -8.44 2.94
C ILE A 43 5.79 -7.64 3.94
N ARG A 44 4.50 -7.47 3.64
CA ARG A 44 3.54 -6.79 4.52
C ARG A 44 2.13 -7.29 4.24
N GLU A 45 1.43 -7.72 5.27
CA GLU A 45 -0.02 -7.90 5.22
C GLU A 45 -0.72 -6.55 5.42
N GLY A 46 -1.72 -6.28 4.59
CA GLY A 46 -2.58 -5.10 4.69
C GLY A 46 -3.97 -5.43 4.17
N ARG A 47 -4.63 -4.45 3.54
CA ARG A 47 -6.04 -4.58 3.15
C ARG A 47 -6.34 -5.65 2.08
N GLY A 48 -5.32 -6.11 1.35
CA GLY A 48 -5.49 -7.15 0.31
C GLY A 48 -5.53 -8.53 0.93
N SER A 49 -6.59 -9.31 0.67
CA SER A 49 -6.72 -10.67 1.21
C SER A 49 -5.62 -11.59 0.67
N LEU A 50 -4.85 -12.19 1.59
CA LEU A 50 -3.88 -13.25 1.28
C LEU A 50 -4.58 -14.55 0.87
N GLN A 51 -5.74 -14.83 1.46
CA GLN A 51 -6.54 -16.01 1.14
C GLN A 51 -6.98 -16.02 -0.32
N ALA A 52 -7.28 -14.85 -0.90
CA ALA A 52 -7.60 -14.72 -2.32
C ALA A 52 -6.43 -15.12 -3.24
N LEU A 53 -5.21 -15.16 -2.72
CA LEU A 53 -3.98 -15.54 -3.41
C LEU A 53 -3.50 -16.96 -3.03
N GLY A 54 -4.21 -17.65 -2.13
CA GLY A 54 -3.82 -18.96 -1.61
C GLY A 54 -2.62 -18.92 -0.65
N LEU A 55 -2.37 -17.76 -0.02
CA LEU A 55 -1.30 -17.51 0.95
C LEU A 55 -1.84 -17.41 2.39
#